data_AF-A0A9N9I621-F1
#
_entry.id   AF-A0A9N9I621-F1
#
_cell.length_a   1.000
_cell.length_b   1.000
_cell.length_c   1.000
_cell.angle_alpha   90.00
_cell.angle_beta   90.00
_cell.angle_gamma   90.00
#
_symmetry.space_group_name_H-M   'P 1'
#
loop_
_entity.id
_entity.type
_entity.pdbx_description
1 polymer ?
#
loop_
_entity_poly.entity_id
_entity_poly.type
_entity_poly.pdbx_seq_one_letter_code
_entity_poly.pdbx_strand_id
1 'polypeptide(L)'
;MDTSLDNPSEILSSLEILLCFIKRTPGGNGEISIKEYVNQWSTLSGLNENNEFRSLLNKSLKLKHIISLYELIEGQVANLTIEYTHDKYKEELIPKQRDEIDNIIDFETIQPATIINGKVVKFSAEVFATALRRFIYRFLQGEKQNETHPLNLYICDTSLHFWPPVISELEDLEESFPESLLVNQAFEAYKYVMDQIEVHKQMVSSREQQIQNRLTNPEATRLAPPTPVVQKGAQKRKQRVPHALCDPMPLGCSLYWETTDSLSVSSLL
;
A
#
# COMPACT_ATOMS: atom_id res chain seq x y z
N MET A 1 4.38 -5.33 -15.22
CA MET A 1 5.30 -4.70 -16.20
C MET A 1 6.62 -4.55 -15.47
N ASP A 2 7.68 -5.21 -15.93
CA ASP A 2 9.03 -4.98 -15.40
C ASP A 2 9.48 -3.58 -15.82
N THR A 3 9.23 -2.62 -14.93
CA THR A 3 9.75 -1.24 -15.03
C THR A 3 11.07 -1.14 -14.27
N SER A 4 11.98 -2.11 -14.47
CA SER A 4 13.36 -1.95 -14.00
C SER A 4 13.96 -0.83 -14.83
N LEU A 5 14.06 0.36 -14.25
CA LEU A 5 14.83 1.43 -14.84
C LEU A 5 16.29 1.14 -14.52
N ASP A 6 17.15 1.29 -15.54
CA ASP A 6 18.57 1.32 -15.30
C ASP A 6 18.86 2.54 -14.42
N ASN A 7 19.68 2.34 -13.39
CA ASN A 7 20.16 3.35 -12.43
C ASN A 7 19.11 4.30 -11.81
N PRO A 8 18.15 3.78 -11.03
CA PRO A 8 17.06 4.59 -10.43
C PRO A 8 17.57 5.69 -9.50
N SER A 9 18.77 5.56 -8.92
CA SER A 9 19.39 6.59 -8.07
C SER A 9 19.73 7.86 -8.83
N GLU A 10 20.31 7.78 -10.03
CA GLU A 10 20.61 8.96 -10.85
C GLU A 10 19.34 9.66 -11.35
N ILE A 11 18.32 8.86 -11.69
CA ILE A 11 16.99 9.38 -12.04
C ILE A 11 16.37 10.10 -10.84
N LEU A 12 16.47 9.54 -9.63
CA LEU A 12 15.96 10.14 -8.41
C LEU A 12 16.63 11.50 -8.15
N SER A 13 17.97 11.58 -8.22
CA SER A 13 18.70 12.85 -8.07
C SER A 13 18.28 13.89 -9.12
N SER A 14 18.04 13.46 -10.36
CA SER A 14 17.54 14.35 -11.42
C SER A 14 16.13 14.88 -11.13
N LEU A 15 15.26 14.04 -10.56
CA LEU A 15 13.93 14.41 -10.12
C LEU A 15 13.94 15.37 -8.92
N GLU A 16 14.84 15.18 -7.96
CA GLU A 16 15.00 16.08 -6.80
C GLU A 16 15.39 17.49 -7.23
N ILE A 17 16.34 17.61 -8.17
CA ILE A 17 16.71 18.89 -8.78
C ILE A 17 15.47 19.51 -9.45
N LEU A 18 14.76 18.75 -10.29
CA LEU A 18 13.56 19.25 -10.97
C LEU A 18 12.48 19.72 -9.99
N LEU A 19 12.21 18.95 -8.93
CA LEU A 19 11.25 19.31 -7.88
C LEU A 19 11.66 20.61 -7.15
N CYS A 20 12.95 20.79 -6.89
CA CYS A 20 13.49 22.02 -6.31
C CYS A 20 13.17 23.24 -7.19
N PHE A 21 13.31 23.11 -8.51
CA PHE A 21 12.96 24.18 -9.46
C PHE A 21 11.46 24.44 -9.50
N ILE A 22 10.64 23.39 -9.59
CA ILE A 22 9.17 23.51 -9.59
C ILE A 22 8.69 24.29 -8.36
N LYS A 23 9.22 23.97 -7.17
CA LYS A 23 8.88 24.66 -5.91
C LYS A 23 9.27 26.15 -5.91
N ARG A 24 10.31 26.55 -6.65
CA ARG A 24 10.86 27.93 -6.63
C ARG A 24 10.35 28.83 -7.77
N THR A 25 9.69 28.25 -8.77
CA THR A 25 9.11 28.99 -9.89
C THR A 25 7.62 29.24 -9.67
N PRO A 26 7.04 30.35 -10.17
CA PRO A 26 5.59 30.52 -10.17
C PRO A 26 4.99 29.32 -10.92
N GLY A 27 4.26 28.46 -10.19
CA GLY A 27 3.94 27.09 -10.58
C GLY A 27 3.57 26.93 -12.06
N GLY A 28 4.18 25.94 -12.72
CA GLY A 28 3.86 25.63 -14.10
C GLY A 28 2.45 25.07 -14.24
N ASN A 29 1.82 25.29 -15.41
CA ASN A 29 0.59 24.61 -15.79
C ASN A 29 0.82 23.09 -15.68
N GLY A 30 0.06 22.38 -14.84
CA GLY A 30 0.20 20.93 -14.64
C GLY A 30 0.08 20.09 -15.93
N GLU A 31 -0.51 20.66 -16.99
CA GLU A 31 -0.65 20.03 -18.31
C GLU A 31 0.58 20.15 -19.21
N ILE A 32 1.53 21.05 -18.90
CA ILE A 32 2.78 21.16 -19.66
C ILE A 32 3.58 19.86 -19.53
N SER A 33 4.23 19.44 -20.61
CA SER A 33 5.11 18.28 -20.54
C SER A 33 6.32 18.59 -19.66
N ILE A 34 6.83 17.60 -18.93
CA ILE A 34 8.02 17.79 -18.08
C ILE A 34 9.21 18.21 -18.95
N LYS A 35 9.35 17.60 -20.13
CA LYS A 35 10.38 17.95 -21.12
C LYS A 35 10.34 19.41 -21.54
N GLU A 36 9.15 19.91 -21.86
CA GLU A 36 8.97 21.31 -22.25
C GLU A 36 9.30 22.25 -21.10
N TYR A 37 8.86 21.94 -19.88
CA TYR A 37 9.22 22.72 -18.69
C TYR A 37 10.74 22.75 -18.48
N VAL A 38 11.43 21.61 -18.51
CA VAL A 38 12.90 21.53 -18.38
C VAL A 38 13.60 22.39 -19.44
N ASN A 39 13.13 22.35 -20.69
CA ASN A 39 13.70 23.13 -21.79
C ASN A 39 13.51 24.66 -21.65
N GLN A 40 12.54 25.12 -20.85
CA GLN A 40 12.35 26.55 -20.59
C GLN A 40 13.41 27.13 -19.66
N TRP A 41 14.10 26.29 -18.86
CA TRP A 41 15.06 26.73 -17.85
C TRP A 41 16.50 26.39 -18.26
N SER A 42 17.30 27.41 -18.57
CA SER A 42 18.72 27.23 -18.94
C SER A 42 19.55 26.52 -17.87
N THR A 43 19.24 26.75 -16.59
CA THR A 43 19.90 26.08 -15.45
C THR A 43 19.56 24.59 -15.33
N LEU A 44 18.47 24.12 -15.95
CA LEU A 44 18.09 22.70 -15.99
C LEU A 44 18.70 21.95 -17.18
N SER A 45 19.51 22.61 -18.02
CA SER A 45 20.19 21.96 -19.15
C SER A 45 21.07 20.78 -18.72
N GLY A 46 21.65 20.81 -17.51
CA GLY A 46 22.39 19.69 -16.93
C GLY A 46 21.55 18.43 -16.71
N LEU A 47 20.22 18.54 -16.54
CA LEU A 47 19.34 17.36 -16.45
C LEU A 47 19.29 16.58 -17.77
N ASN A 48 19.56 17.22 -18.90
CA ASN A 48 19.62 16.55 -20.20
C ASN A 48 20.93 15.76 -20.42
N GLU A 49 21.92 15.89 -19.54
CA GLU A 49 23.16 15.10 -19.58
C GLU A 49 22.91 13.66 -19.11
N ASN A 50 21.94 13.46 -18.20
CA ASN A 50 21.49 12.13 -17.81
C ASN A 50 20.64 11.50 -18.92
N ASN A 51 21.20 10.48 -19.59
CA ASN A 51 20.55 9.81 -20.73
C ASN A 51 19.24 9.10 -20.35
N GLU A 52 19.19 8.48 -19.18
CA GLU A 52 18.02 7.75 -18.69
C GLU A 52 16.91 8.70 -18.29
N PHE A 53 17.26 9.77 -17.58
CA PHE A 53 16.32 10.84 -17.26
C PHE A 53 15.79 11.49 -18.54
N ARG A 54 16.63 11.77 -19.53
CA ARG A 54 16.20 12.27 -20.84
C ARG A 54 15.27 11.29 -21.56
N SER A 55 15.54 10.00 -21.48
CA SER A 55 14.66 8.94 -22.02
C SER A 55 13.29 8.96 -21.33
N LEU A 56 13.28 9.12 -20.00
CA LEU A 56 12.07 9.28 -19.20
C LEU A 56 11.28 10.54 -19.60
N LEU A 57 11.95 11.68 -19.79
CA LEU A 57 11.36 12.93 -20.25
C LEU A 57 10.76 12.86 -21.66
N ASN A 58 11.25 11.95 -22.52
CA ASN A 58 10.70 11.75 -23.85
C ASN A 58 9.35 11.00 -23.84
N LYS A 59 8.94 10.45 -22.70
CA LYS A 59 7.58 9.92 -22.53
C LYS A 59 6.59 11.08 -22.42
N SER A 60 5.31 10.81 -22.68
CA SER A 60 4.21 11.80 -22.60
C SER A 60 3.84 12.19 -21.16
N LEU A 61 4.85 12.43 -20.31
CA LEU A 61 4.72 12.82 -18.92
C LEU A 61 4.52 14.32 -18.79
N LYS A 62 3.58 14.70 -17.93
CA LYS A 62 3.19 16.09 -17.64
C LYS A 62 3.62 16.46 -16.23
N LEU A 63 3.74 17.76 -15.94
CA LEU A 63 4.10 18.23 -14.60
C LEU A 63 3.19 17.68 -13.51
N LYS A 64 1.88 17.50 -13.78
CA LYS A 64 0.96 16.88 -12.81
C LYS A 64 1.31 15.44 -12.40
N HIS A 65 2.16 14.74 -13.18
CA HIS A 65 2.62 13.39 -12.85
C HIS A 65 3.91 13.38 -12.00
N ILE A 66 4.51 14.54 -11.72
CA ILE A 66 5.87 14.61 -11.15
C ILE A 66 5.95 13.95 -9.77
N ILE A 67 4.93 14.11 -8.93
CA ILE A 67 4.89 13.54 -7.59
C ILE A 67 4.81 12.01 -7.67
N SER A 68 3.85 11.47 -8.41
CA SER A 68 3.71 10.02 -8.55
C SER A 68 4.92 9.39 -9.24
N LEU A 69 5.58 10.11 -10.15
CA LEU A 69 6.83 9.67 -10.76
C LEU A 69 7.96 9.62 -9.73
N TYR A 70 8.12 10.66 -8.93
CA TYR A 70 9.10 10.68 -7.84
C TYR A 70 8.88 9.52 -6.88
N GLU A 71 7.65 9.32 -6.38
CA GLU A 71 7.33 8.23 -5.46
C GLU A 71 7.61 6.85 -6.07
N LEU A 72 7.37 6.68 -7.37
CA LEU A 72 7.67 5.43 -8.08
C LEU A 72 9.18 5.16 -8.13
N ILE A 73 9.97 6.14 -8.56
CA ILE A 73 11.44 6.00 -8.68
C ILE A 73 12.07 5.80 -7.30
N GLU A 74 11.65 6.61 -6.32
CA GLU A 74 12.07 6.49 -4.93
C GLU A 74 11.77 5.09 -4.39
N GLY A 75 10.59 4.55 -4.66
CA GLY A 75 10.23 3.18 -4.30
C GLY A 75 11.18 2.13 -4.89
N GLN A 76 11.66 2.32 -6.13
CA GLN A 76 12.66 1.44 -6.75
C GLN A 76 14.02 1.54 -6.05
N VAL A 77 14.48 2.76 -5.76
CA VAL A 77 15.74 2.96 -5.00
C VAL A 77 15.61 2.34 -3.61
N ALA A 78 14.49 2.54 -2.93
CA ALA A 78 14.24 1.96 -1.61
C ALA A 78 14.31 0.43 -1.64
N ASN A 79 13.72 -0.23 -2.64
CA ASN A 79 13.80 -1.70 -2.77
C ASN A 79 15.24 -2.24 -2.84
N LEU A 80 16.17 -1.46 -3.38
CA LEU A 80 17.58 -1.84 -3.51
C LEU A 80 18.42 -1.48 -2.28
N THR A 81 17.97 -0.53 -1.46
CA THR A 81 18.83 0.12 -0.46
C THR A 81 18.44 -0.20 0.99
N ILE A 82 17.16 -0.46 1.26
CA ILE A 82 16.69 -0.71 2.63
C ILE A 82 17.32 -1.95 3.26
N GLU A 83 17.77 -2.93 2.47
CA GLU A 83 18.49 -4.10 2.99
C GLU A 83 19.79 -3.75 3.74
N TYR A 84 20.42 -2.63 3.38
CA TYR A 84 21.65 -2.13 4.01
C TYR A 84 21.38 -1.24 5.24
N THR A 85 20.13 -1.13 5.68
CA THR A 85 19.79 -0.46 6.94
C THR A 85 20.56 -1.08 8.10
N HIS A 86 21.05 -0.25 9.02
CA HIS A 86 21.86 -0.70 10.15
C HIS A 86 21.13 -1.77 11.00
N ASP A 87 21.85 -2.80 11.44
CA ASP A 87 21.28 -3.98 12.13
C ASP A 87 20.53 -3.67 13.42
N LYS A 88 20.85 -2.54 14.05
CA LYS A 88 20.10 -1.96 15.17
C LYS A 88 18.63 -1.67 14.88
N TYR A 89 18.22 -1.64 13.60
CA TYR A 89 16.82 -1.52 13.16
C TYR A 89 16.22 -2.83 12.62
N LYS A 90 16.88 -3.96 12.89
CA LYS A 90 16.48 -5.31 12.44
C LYS A 90 16.26 -6.26 13.62
N GLU A 91 15.80 -5.75 14.76
CA GLU A 91 15.42 -6.61 15.88
C GLU A 91 14.22 -7.48 15.48
N GLU A 92 14.26 -8.75 15.87
CA GLU A 92 13.23 -9.72 15.52
C GLU A 92 11.87 -9.37 16.13
N LEU A 93 10.80 -9.63 15.37
CA LEU A 93 9.44 -9.54 15.88
C LEU A 93 9.11 -10.73 16.78
N ILE A 94 8.54 -10.45 17.95
CA ILE A 94 7.94 -11.48 18.80
C ILE A 94 6.57 -11.92 18.23
N PRO A 95 6.07 -13.13 18.58
CA PRO A 95 4.80 -13.64 18.05
C PRO A 95 3.62 -12.67 18.22
N LYS A 96 3.52 -12.01 19.39
CA LYS A 96 2.46 -11.04 19.67
C LYS A 96 2.44 -9.88 18.65
N GLN A 97 3.61 -9.40 18.23
CA GLN A 97 3.71 -8.30 17.27
C GLN A 97 3.27 -8.74 15.87
N ARG A 98 3.58 -9.98 15.50
CA ARG A 98 3.11 -10.57 14.23
C ARG A 98 1.59 -10.68 14.22
N ASP A 99 1.01 -11.16 15.32
CA ASP A 99 -0.45 -11.22 15.48
C ASP A 99 -1.09 -9.83 15.40
N GLU A 100 -0.49 -8.81 16.03
CA GLU A 100 -0.96 -7.43 15.94
C GLU A 100 -0.91 -6.88 14.50
N ILE A 101 0.17 -7.15 13.76
CA ILE A 101 0.29 -6.79 12.34
C ILE A 101 -0.79 -7.51 11.50
N ASP A 102 -0.95 -8.81 11.67
CA ASP A 102 -1.94 -9.61 10.91
C ASP A 102 -3.38 -9.13 11.12
N ASN A 103 -3.67 -8.65 12.33
CA ASN A 103 -5.00 -8.12 12.67
C ASN A 103 -5.33 -6.83 11.94
N ILE A 104 -4.34 -6.00 11.63
CA ILE A 104 -4.54 -4.68 11.02
C ILE A 104 -4.30 -4.65 9.50
N ILE A 105 -3.81 -5.74 8.89
CA ILE A 105 -3.62 -5.79 7.44
C ILE A 105 -4.74 -6.59 6.74
N ASP A 106 -4.97 -6.22 5.48
CA ASP A 106 -5.92 -6.83 4.55
C ASP A 106 -5.23 -7.05 3.18
N PHE A 107 -5.28 -8.28 2.68
CA PHE A 107 -4.67 -8.67 1.41
C PHE A 107 -5.66 -8.62 0.23
N GLU A 108 -6.97 -8.54 0.49
CA GLU A 108 -8.01 -8.62 -0.52
C GLU A 108 -8.50 -7.24 -0.99
N THR A 109 -8.31 -6.21 -0.16
CA THR A 109 -8.78 -4.86 -0.48
C THR A 109 -7.93 -4.18 -1.56
N ILE A 110 -8.62 -3.55 -2.52
CA ILE A 110 -8.02 -2.68 -3.55
C ILE A 110 -7.82 -1.26 -3.00
N GLN A 111 -8.59 -0.89 -1.97
CA GLN A 111 -8.54 0.43 -1.36
C GLN A 111 -7.36 0.53 -0.39
N PRO A 112 -6.80 1.73 -0.15
CA PRO A 112 -5.65 1.87 0.76
C PRO A 112 -5.90 1.36 2.18
N ALA A 113 -7.14 1.47 2.64
CA ALA A 113 -7.60 0.96 3.93
C ALA A 113 -9.11 0.69 3.89
N THR A 114 -9.56 -0.23 4.74
CA THR A 114 -10.95 -0.40 5.11
C THR A 114 -11.27 0.53 6.27
N ILE A 115 -12.11 1.53 6.00
CA ILE A 115 -12.48 2.57 6.96
C ILE A 115 -13.94 2.39 7.35
N ILE A 116 -14.22 2.31 8.65
CA ILE A 116 -15.58 2.21 9.20
C ILE A 116 -15.78 3.35 10.19
N ASN A 117 -16.81 4.16 9.97
CA ASN A 117 -17.13 5.33 10.81
C ASN A 117 -15.92 6.28 10.99
N GLY A 118 -15.15 6.50 9.93
CA GLY A 118 -13.96 7.38 9.95
C GLY A 118 -12.70 6.75 10.56
N LYS A 119 -12.78 5.53 11.11
CA LYS A 119 -11.63 4.82 11.71
C LYS A 119 -11.04 3.79 10.76
N VAL A 120 -9.72 3.66 10.75
CA VAL A 120 -9.07 2.56 10.04
C VAL A 120 -9.32 1.26 10.80
N VAL A 121 -9.95 0.29 10.13
CA VAL A 121 -10.12 -1.05 10.67
C VAL A 121 -9.01 -1.97 10.18
N LYS A 122 -8.65 -1.86 8.90
CA LYS A 122 -7.52 -2.56 8.29
C LYS A 122 -6.86 -1.71 7.21
N PHE A 123 -5.55 -1.77 7.11
CA PHE A 123 -4.77 -1.25 6.01
C PHE A 123 -4.67 -2.28 4.89
N SER A 124 -4.62 -1.85 3.63
CA SER A 124 -4.11 -2.71 2.58
C SER A 124 -2.67 -3.12 2.92
N ALA A 125 -2.35 -4.41 2.79
CA ALA A 125 -1.03 -4.93 3.07
C ALA A 125 0.06 -4.21 2.25
N GLU A 126 -0.21 -3.93 0.98
CA GLU A 126 0.71 -3.20 0.08
C GLU A 126 0.94 -1.75 0.53
N VAL A 127 -0.11 -1.08 1.04
CA VAL A 127 -0.01 0.29 1.54
C VAL A 127 0.74 0.33 2.88
N PHE A 128 0.47 -0.61 3.77
CA PHE A 128 1.18 -0.75 5.03
C PHE A 128 2.68 -1.03 4.80
N ALA A 129 3.01 -1.98 3.92
CA ALA A 129 4.39 -2.26 3.52
C ALA A 129 5.07 -1.04 2.87
N THR A 130 4.34 -0.28 2.07
CA THR A 130 4.86 0.95 1.45
C THR A 130 5.18 2.02 2.49
N ALA A 131 4.32 2.22 3.50
CA ALA A 131 4.58 3.15 4.59
C ALA A 131 5.83 2.75 5.38
N LEU A 132 5.98 1.46 5.73
CA LEU A 132 7.17 0.94 6.40
C LEU A 132 8.44 1.10 5.55
N ARG A 133 8.39 0.78 4.26
CA ARG A 133 9.51 0.98 3.34
C ARG A 133 9.95 2.44 3.29
N ARG A 134 9.00 3.37 3.19
CA ARG A 134 9.30 4.82 3.19
C ARG A 134 9.88 5.26 4.52
N PHE A 135 9.35 4.77 5.64
CA PHE A 135 9.91 5.04 6.97
C PHE A 135 11.38 4.59 7.04
N ILE A 136 11.68 3.36 6.63
CA ILE A 136 13.06 2.83 6.64
C ILE A 136 13.97 3.65 5.72
N TYR A 137 13.51 3.95 4.51
CA TYR A 137 14.31 4.66 3.50
C TYR A 137 14.52 6.15 3.81
N ARG A 138 13.52 6.85 4.35
CA ARG A 138 13.62 8.30 4.59
C ARG A 138 14.08 8.64 6.00
N PHE A 139 13.61 7.89 7.00
CA PHE A 139 13.77 8.25 8.41
C PHE A 139 14.96 7.57 9.07
N LEU A 140 15.17 6.28 8.80
CA LEU A 140 16.22 5.50 9.45
C LEU A 140 17.63 5.70 8.86
N GLN A 141 17.73 6.36 7.70
CA GLN A 141 19.02 6.73 7.10
C GLN A 141 19.70 7.89 7.82
N GLY A 142 18.97 8.63 8.67
CA GLY A 142 19.49 9.76 9.43
C GLY A 142 20.24 9.35 10.70
N GLU A 143 21.11 10.23 11.19
CA GLU A 143 21.80 10.04 12.46
C GLU A 143 20.87 10.41 13.64
N LYS A 144 20.74 9.50 14.63
CA LYS A 144 20.09 9.68 15.97
C LYS A 144 18.58 9.37 16.09
N GLN A 145 18.05 8.34 15.44
CA GLN A 145 16.71 7.86 15.79
C GLN A 145 16.72 7.05 17.09
N ASN A 146 15.72 7.24 17.93
CA ASN A 146 15.56 6.44 19.14
C ASN A 146 14.97 5.08 18.79
N GLU A 147 15.79 4.05 18.91
CA GLU A 147 15.49 2.65 18.58
C GLU A 147 14.37 2.04 19.41
N THR A 148 14.23 2.44 20.67
CA THR A 148 13.28 1.82 21.61
C THR A 148 11.98 2.60 21.74
N HIS A 149 11.77 3.62 20.91
CA HIS A 149 10.50 4.34 20.88
C HIS A 149 9.43 3.55 20.11
N PRO A 150 8.15 3.72 20.47
CA PRO A 150 7.04 3.24 19.67
C PRO A 150 7.12 3.78 18.24
N LEU A 151 6.92 2.89 17.26
CA LEU A 151 7.01 3.23 15.84
C LEU A 151 5.88 4.17 15.40
N ASN A 152 4.68 4.03 15.98
CA ASN A 152 3.49 4.84 15.68
C ASN A 152 3.75 6.34 15.82
N LEU A 153 4.54 6.76 16.81
CA LEU A 153 4.91 8.16 17.04
C LEU A 153 5.59 8.84 15.85
N TYR A 154 6.24 8.05 14.98
CA TYR A 154 6.94 8.58 13.82
C TYR A 154 6.24 8.22 12.52
N ILE A 155 5.83 6.96 12.36
CA ILE A 155 5.24 6.52 11.10
C ILE A 155 3.87 7.15 10.85
N CYS A 156 3.15 7.54 11.90
CA CYS A 156 1.84 8.21 11.78
C CYS A 156 1.94 9.75 11.76
N ASP A 157 3.15 10.33 11.80
CA ASP A 157 3.33 11.77 11.67
C ASP A 157 2.95 12.24 10.25
N THR A 158 1.92 13.08 10.17
CA THR A 158 1.35 13.57 8.91
C THR A 158 2.30 14.47 8.13
N SER A 159 3.30 15.07 8.80
CA SER A 159 4.32 15.91 8.17
C SER A 159 5.39 15.12 7.41
N LEU A 160 5.51 13.81 7.66
CA LEU A 160 6.53 12.95 7.06
C LEU A 160 6.06 12.18 5.82
N HIS A 161 4.75 12.23 5.52
CA HIS A 161 4.15 11.72 4.30
C HIS A 161 4.52 10.26 3.96
N PHE A 162 4.55 9.39 4.97
CA PHE A 162 4.74 7.95 4.77
C PHE A 162 3.49 7.30 4.18
N TRP A 163 2.32 7.73 4.64
CA TRP A 163 1.02 7.22 4.20
C TRP A 163 0.46 8.02 3.02
N PRO A 164 -0.44 7.41 2.22
CA PRO A 164 -1.27 8.15 1.27
C PRO A 164 -2.08 9.26 1.97
N PRO A 165 -2.44 10.37 1.28
CA PRO A 165 -3.22 11.46 1.88
C PRO A 165 -4.53 11.00 2.54
N VAL A 166 -5.25 10.10 1.88
CA VAL A 166 -6.51 9.52 2.39
C VAL A 166 -6.37 8.79 3.74
N ILE A 167 -5.16 8.34 4.08
CA ILE A 167 -4.86 7.72 5.38
C ILE A 167 -4.24 8.75 6.33
N SER A 168 -3.35 9.61 5.83
CA SER A 168 -2.63 10.62 6.64
C SER A 168 -3.58 11.64 7.28
N GLU A 169 -4.71 11.92 6.66
CA GLU A 169 -5.68 12.90 7.14
C GLU A 169 -6.66 12.33 8.19
N LEU A 170 -6.53 11.06 8.56
CA LEU A 170 -7.41 10.41 9.53
C LEU A 170 -6.98 10.71 10.97
N GLU A 171 -7.93 11.16 11.79
CA GLU A 171 -7.69 11.52 13.20
C GLU A 171 -7.18 10.33 14.04
N ASP A 172 -7.66 9.11 13.74
CA ASP A 172 -7.38 7.91 14.55
C ASP A 172 -6.28 7.01 13.95
N LEU A 173 -5.43 7.55 13.08
CA LEU A 173 -4.35 6.79 12.44
C LEU A 173 -3.38 6.19 13.48
N GLU A 174 -3.03 6.96 14.51
CA GLU A 174 -2.14 6.52 15.58
C GLU A 174 -2.77 5.40 16.43
N GLU A 175 -4.06 5.52 16.78
CA GLU A 175 -4.81 4.52 17.55
C GLU A 175 -4.99 3.19 16.79
N SER A 176 -4.96 3.25 15.46
CA SER A 176 -5.12 2.09 14.59
C SER A 176 -3.81 1.32 14.36
N PHE A 177 -2.68 1.84 14.85
CA PHE A 177 -1.35 1.27 14.65
C PHE A 177 -0.90 0.44 15.88
N PRO A 178 -0.09 -0.63 15.72
CA PRO A 178 0.33 -1.45 16.85
C PRO A 178 1.28 -0.69 17.78
N GLU A 179 0.85 -0.45 19.02
CA GLU A 179 1.66 0.24 20.05
C GLU A 179 2.90 -0.54 20.46
N SER A 180 2.88 -1.87 20.32
CA SER A 180 3.99 -2.72 20.75
C SER A 180 5.16 -2.75 19.77
N LEU A 181 4.99 -2.18 18.57
CA LEU A 181 6.02 -2.18 17.54
C LEU A 181 6.98 -1.01 17.74
N LEU A 182 8.28 -1.31 17.84
CA LEU A 182 9.31 -0.30 18.10
C LEU A 182 10.07 0.08 16.82
N VAL A 183 10.76 1.21 16.85
CA VAL A 183 11.58 1.71 15.74
C VAL A 183 12.65 0.69 15.32
N ASN A 184 13.26 -0.01 16.27
CA ASN A 184 14.28 -1.02 16.01
C ASN A 184 13.77 -2.31 15.34
N GLN A 185 12.46 -2.45 15.17
CA GLN A 185 11.82 -3.60 14.54
C GLN A 185 11.20 -3.27 13.17
N ALA A 186 11.32 -2.02 12.71
CA ALA A 186 10.68 -1.55 11.50
C ALA A 186 11.05 -2.36 10.25
N PHE A 187 12.33 -2.76 10.12
CA PHE A 187 12.77 -3.58 8.98
C PHE A 187 12.17 -4.98 9.00
N GLU A 188 12.15 -5.65 10.16
CA GLU A 188 11.57 -6.99 10.27
C GLU A 188 10.04 -6.96 10.14
N ALA A 189 9.36 -5.89 10.58
CA ALA A 189 7.95 -5.64 10.28
C ALA A 189 7.69 -5.53 8.78
N TYR A 190 8.50 -4.74 8.06
CA TYR A 190 8.38 -4.60 6.61
C TYR A 190 8.56 -5.96 5.91
N LYS A 191 9.63 -6.68 6.25
CA LYS A 191 9.95 -7.97 5.66
C LYS A 191 8.83 -8.99 5.93
N TYR A 192 8.33 -9.04 7.17
CA TYR A 192 7.22 -9.93 7.52
C TYR A 192 5.98 -9.68 6.65
N VAL A 193 5.56 -8.43 6.49
CA VAL A 193 4.39 -8.08 5.68
C VAL A 193 4.62 -8.44 4.21
N MET A 194 5.81 -8.16 3.67
CA MET A 194 6.16 -8.53 2.30
C MET A 194 6.12 -10.05 2.07
N ASP A 195 6.64 -10.84 3.02
CA ASP A 195 6.57 -12.30 2.96
C ASP A 195 5.11 -12.78 2.98
N GLN A 196 4.25 -12.19 3.82
CA GLN A 196 2.83 -12.54 3.85
C GLN A 196 2.10 -12.17 2.55
N ILE A 197 2.43 -11.02 1.95
CA ILE A 197 1.89 -10.61 0.64
C ILE A 197 2.23 -11.66 -0.43
N GLU A 198 3.49 -12.12 -0.47
CA GLU A 198 3.94 -13.12 -1.44
C GLU A 198 3.25 -14.47 -1.22
N VAL A 199 3.16 -14.93 0.04
CA VAL A 199 2.41 -16.14 0.39
C VAL A 199 0.95 -16.04 -0.07
N HIS A 200 0.30 -14.90 0.17
CA HIS A 200 -1.08 -14.69 -0.26
C HIS A 200 -1.22 -14.72 -1.79
N LYS A 201 -0.32 -14.05 -2.54
CA LYS A 201 -0.30 -14.07 -4.01
C LYS A 201 -0.18 -15.49 -4.56
N GLN A 202 0.70 -16.32 -3.97
CA GLN A 202 0.87 -17.72 -4.36
C GLN A 202 -0.38 -18.56 -4.06
N MET A 203 -1.03 -18.35 -2.92
CA MET A 203 -2.28 -19.02 -2.56
C MET A 203 -3.42 -18.67 -3.54
N VAL A 204 -3.59 -17.39 -3.87
CA VAL A 204 -4.61 -16.93 -4.82
C VAL A 204 -4.35 -17.51 -6.21
N SER A 205 -3.13 -17.41 -6.73
CA SER A 205 -2.77 -17.97 -8.04
C SER A 205 -3.02 -19.49 -8.11
N SER A 206 -2.66 -20.23 -7.05
CA SER A 206 -2.90 -21.67 -6.96
C SER A 206 -4.39 -22.01 -6.97
N ARG A 207 -5.21 -21.20 -6.28
CA ARG A 207 -6.66 -21.37 -6.24
C ARG A 207 -7.31 -21.08 -7.60
N GLU A 208 -6.86 -20.03 -8.29
CA GLU A 208 -7.32 -19.69 -9.64
C GLU A 208 -7.00 -20.79 -10.65
N GLN A 209 -5.79 -21.35 -10.61
CA GLN A 209 -5.39 -22.47 -11.46
C GLN A 209 -6.27 -23.71 -11.19
N GLN A 210 -6.58 -24.01 -9.93
CA GLN A 210 -7.48 -25.13 -9.59
C GLN A 210 -8.90 -24.91 -10.12
N ILE A 211 -9.44 -23.69 -10.02
CA ILE A 211 -10.76 -23.35 -10.55
C ILE A 211 -10.77 -23.47 -12.08
N GLN A 212 -9.73 -22.95 -12.75
CA GLN A 212 -9.62 -23.02 -14.20
C GLN A 212 -9.53 -24.46 -14.68
N ASN A 213 -8.71 -25.30 -14.04
CA ASN A 213 -8.59 -26.72 -14.36
C ASN A 213 -9.93 -27.48 -14.21
N ARG A 214 -10.77 -27.11 -13.23
CA ARG A 214 -12.11 -27.69 -13.06
C ARG A 214 -13.08 -27.24 -14.16
N LEU A 215 -12.96 -26.01 -14.64
CA LEU A 215 -13.78 -25.49 -15.74
C LEU A 215 -13.38 -26.08 -17.09
N THR A 216 -12.09 -26.35 -17.31
CA THR A 216 -11.56 -26.87 -18.58
C THR A 216 -11.54 -28.40 -18.68
N ASN A 217 -11.76 -29.13 -17.57
CA ASN A 217 -11.83 -30.60 -17.58
C ASN A 217 -13.06 -31.15 -16.81
N PRO A 218 -14.26 -31.15 -17.44
CA PRO A 218 -15.48 -31.62 -16.80
C PRO A 218 -15.57 -33.15 -16.59
N GLU A 219 -14.66 -33.95 -17.13
CA GLU A 219 -14.70 -35.43 -17.01
C GLU A 219 -14.19 -35.99 -15.67
N ALA A 220 -13.50 -35.19 -14.85
CA ALA A 220 -12.99 -35.65 -13.54
C ALA A 220 -14.07 -35.77 -12.44
N THR A 221 -15.31 -35.33 -12.68
CA THR A 221 -16.41 -35.33 -11.69
C THR A 221 -17.27 -36.60 -11.74
N ARG A 222 -17.03 -37.54 -12.66
CA ARG A 222 -17.75 -38.82 -12.68
C ARG A 222 -17.17 -39.80 -11.66
N LEU A 223 -17.45 -39.55 -10.38
CA LEU A 223 -17.39 -40.61 -9.36
C LEU A 223 -18.38 -41.72 -9.75
N ALA A 224 -17.87 -42.95 -9.72
CA ALA A 224 -18.63 -44.18 -9.97
C ALA A 224 -19.90 -44.23 -9.09
N PRO A 225 -21.00 -44.83 -9.59
CA PRO A 225 -22.25 -44.87 -8.85
C PRO A 225 -22.08 -45.60 -7.50
N PRO A 226 -22.73 -45.13 -6.42
CA PRO A 226 -22.65 -45.80 -5.13
C PRO A 226 -23.40 -47.14 -5.20
N THR A 227 -22.72 -48.22 -4.83
CA THR A 227 -23.32 -49.54 -4.56
C THR A 227 -24.39 -49.41 -3.46
N PRO A 228 -25.57 -50.05 -3.60
CA PRO A 228 -26.68 -49.86 -2.67
C PRO A 228 -26.38 -50.51 -1.31
N VAL A 229 -26.38 -49.69 -0.26
CA VAL A 229 -26.37 -50.11 1.14
C VAL A 229 -27.80 -50.45 1.56
N VAL A 230 -27.97 -51.67 2.07
CA VAL A 230 -29.21 -52.24 2.61
C VAL A 230 -29.75 -51.38 3.75
N GLN A 231 -30.98 -50.87 3.62
CA GLN A 231 -31.69 -50.14 4.66
C GLN A 231 -32.31 -51.12 5.68
N LYS A 232 -31.94 -50.98 6.96
CA LYS A 232 -32.77 -51.44 8.10
C LYS A 232 -33.39 -50.20 8.76
N GLY A 233 -34.71 -50.21 8.86
CA GLY A 233 -35.52 -49.06 9.25
C GLY A 233 -35.43 -48.68 10.73
N ALA A 234 -35.88 -47.45 11.02
CA ALA A 234 -36.31 -47.02 12.35
C ALA A 234 -37.36 -45.90 12.23
N GLN A 235 -38.22 -45.82 13.24
CA GLN A 235 -39.57 -45.27 13.24
C GLN A 235 -39.70 -43.74 13.29
N LYS A 236 -40.86 -43.27 12.81
CA LYS A 236 -41.49 -41.95 12.99
C LYS A 236 -41.56 -41.49 14.45
N ARG A 237 -41.37 -40.19 14.70
CA ARG A 237 -42.13 -39.44 15.73
C ARG A 237 -42.35 -37.97 15.32
N LYS A 238 -43.53 -37.44 15.67
CA LYS A 238 -44.20 -36.22 15.18
C LYS A 238 -43.97 -34.97 16.05
N GLN A 239 -44.01 -33.80 15.38
CA GLN A 239 -44.53 -32.46 15.78
C GLN A 239 -43.79 -31.70 16.93
N ARG A 240 -43.71 -30.35 16.97
CA ARG A 240 -44.69 -29.29 16.67
C ARG A 240 -44.00 -27.90 16.61
N VAL A 241 -44.59 -26.92 15.91
CA VAL A 241 -44.22 -25.47 15.86
C VAL A 241 -45.04 -24.67 16.90
N PRO A 242 -44.61 -23.46 17.33
CA PRO A 242 -45.33 -22.24 16.89
C PRO A 242 -44.49 -20.95 16.67
N HIS A 243 -45.09 -20.03 15.89
CA HIS A 243 -44.87 -18.59 15.61
C HIS A 243 -44.54 -17.69 16.86
N ALA A 244 -44.10 -16.41 16.83
CA ALA A 244 -44.29 -15.30 15.88
C ALA A 244 -43.34 -14.08 16.14
N LEU A 245 -43.12 -13.26 15.10
CA LEU A 245 -43.08 -11.78 14.94
C LEU A 245 -42.37 -10.83 15.94
N CYS A 246 -41.49 -9.94 15.42
CA CYS A 246 -41.76 -8.50 15.16
C CYS A 246 -40.51 -7.73 14.64
N ASP A 247 -40.69 -6.91 13.59
CA ASP A 247 -39.77 -5.84 13.11
C ASP A 247 -39.91 -4.55 13.97
N PRO A 248 -39.03 -3.53 13.81
CA PRO A 248 -39.31 -2.46 12.82
C PRO A 248 -38.07 -1.82 12.10
N MET A 249 -38.36 -1.26 10.90
CA MET A 249 -37.61 -0.25 10.09
C MET A 249 -37.84 1.20 10.62
N PRO A 250 -37.48 2.31 9.91
CA PRO A 250 -36.22 2.74 9.27
C PRO A 250 -35.86 4.23 9.60
N LEU A 251 -34.66 4.72 9.29
CA LEU A 251 -34.43 6.16 9.06
C LEU A 251 -33.36 6.38 7.97
N GLY A 252 -33.72 7.14 6.95
CA GLY A 252 -32.78 7.70 5.97
C GLY A 252 -32.43 9.14 6.30
N CYS A 253 -31.29 9.61 5.77
CA CYS A 253 -31.15 10.97 5.26
C CYS A 253 -29.91 11.08 4.36
N SER A 254 -30.14 11.73 3.23
CA SER A 254 -29.18 12.22 2.24
C SER A 254 -28.26 13.28 2.83
N LEU A 255 -27.02 13.39 2.34
CA LEU A 255 -26.35 14.68 2.15
C LEU A 255 -25.23 14.57 1.10
N TYR A 256 -25.26 15.54 0.20
CA TYR A 256 -24.37 15.83 -0.92
C TYR A 256 -22.94 16.14 -0.47
N TRP A 257 -21.94 15.82 -1.29
CA TRP A 257 -20.67 16.54 -1.31
C TRP A 257 -20.37 17.04 -2.72
N GLU A 258 -20.24 18.36 -2.84
CA GLU A 258 -19.66 19.05 -3.99
C GLU A 258 -18.12 18.99 -3.88
N THR A 259 -17.47 18.71 -5.00
CA THR A 259 -16.02 18.75 -5.19
C THR A 259 -15.53 20.16 -5.48
N THR A 260 -14.67 20.68 -4.61
CA THR A 260 -13.62 21.68 -4.91
C THR A 260 -12.59 21.61 -3.77
N ASP A 261 -11.34 21.20 -4.03
CA ASP A 261 -10.27 22.14 -4.35
C ASP A 261 -8.86 21.52 -4.29
N SER A 262 -7.98 22.21 -5.00
CA SER A 262 -6.54 22.08 -5.17
C SER A 262 -5.73 21.65 -3.95
N LEU A 263 -5.02 20.53 -4.07
CA LEU A 263 -3.90 20.20 -3.18
C LEU A 263 -2.66 21.01 -3.58
N SER A 264 -2.22 21.84 -2.63
CA SER A 264 -1.01 22.65 -2.64
C SER A 264 0.24 21.76 -2.56
N VAL A 265 1.20 22.01 -3.46
CA VAL A 265 2.50 21.30 -3.59
C VAL A 265 3.47 21.61 -2.42
N SER A 266 2.98 22.26 -1.36
CA SER A 266 3.83 22.80 -0.29
C SER A 266 4.34 21.74 0.68
N SER A 267 3.68 20.59 0.81
CA SER A 267 3.93 19.64 1.89
C SER A 267 4.96 18.54 1.56
N LEU A 268 5.24 18.26 0.29
CA LEU A 268 5.99 17.05 -0.10
C LEU A 268 7.54 17.13 -0.03
N LEU A 269 8.11 18.18 0.56
CA LEU A 269 9.52 18.21 1.02
C LEU A 269 9.64 19.12 2.24
#